data_AF-A0A0T6ASH8-F1
#
_entry.id   AF-A0A0T6ASH8-F1
#
_cell.length_a   1.000
_cell.length_b   1.000
_cell.length_c   1.000
_cell.angle_alpha   90.00
_cell.angle_beta   90.00
_cell.angle_gamma   90.00
#
_symmetry.space_group_name_H-M   'P 1'
#
loop_
_entity.id
_entity.type
_entity.pdbx_description
1 polymer ?
#
loop_
_entity_poly.entity_id
_entity_poly.type
_entity_poly.pdbx_seq_one_letter_code
_entity_poly.pdbx_strand_id
1 'polypeptide(L)'
;MARARVGGLSRKTGINPVPIIIFVLVAALVGAGLFAWDYSWRKKQEEATKPPAPDVIVRSLIENIIGKDTVKGVKLDTATGTVNATFESATFKPEEAQKDPQKWVQNSREFLTAEAQLASDIILNVPQPILAQVPAMGDIKTVALTIVYQEATLATAVAERGKEIQVTFVDSRLK
;
A
#
# COMPACT_ATOMS: atom_id res chain seq x y z
N MET A 1 -46.45 -46.28 -3.04
CA MET A 1 -45.55 -45.92 -4.16
C MET A 1 -46.39 -45.37 -5.32
N ALA A 2 -46.49 -44.04 -5.45
CA ALA A 2 -47.21 -43.40 -6.55
C ALA A 2 -46.20 -42.72 -7.48
N ARG A 3 -46.05 -43.24 -8.70
CA ARG A 3 -45.28 -42.58 -9.77
C ARG A 3 -46.09 -41.38 -10.27
N ALA A 4 -45.62 -40.17 -9.96
CA ALA A 4 -46.13 -38.94 -10.58
C ALA A 4 -45.78 -38.97 -12.08
N ARG A 5 -46.79 -39.21 -12.93
CA ARG A 5 -46.67 -39.05 -14.38
C ARG A 5 -46.62 -37.57 -14.68
N VAL A 6 -45.48 -37.09 -15.17
CA VAL A 6 -45.35 -35.76 -15.80
C VAL A 6 -46.12 -35.81 -17.12
N GLY A 7 -47.42 -35.50 -17.04
CA GLY A 7 -48.30 -35.35 -18.20
C GLY A 7 -48.00 -34.03 -18.89
N GLY A 8 -47.09 -34.07 -19.87
CA GLY A 8 -46.65 -32.90 -20.63
C GLY A 8 -47.80 -32.18 -21.35
N LEU A 9 -47.77 -30.85 -21.28
CA LEU A 9 -48.65 -29.87 -21.93
C LEU A 9 -48.88 -30.08 -23.45
N SER A 10 -48.11 -30.95 -24.09
CA SER A 10 -48.14 -31.17 -25.54
C SER A 10 -49.46 -31.77 -26.07
N ARG A 11 -50.22 -32.52 -25.26
CA ARG A 11 -51.41 -33.25 -25.77
C ARG A 11 -52.71 -32.45 -25.84
N LYS A 12 -52.82 -31.25 -25.25
CA LYS A 12 -54.10 -30.52 -25.17
C LYS A 12 -54.21 -29.27 -26.06
N THR A 13 -53.12 -28.75 -26.62
CA THR A 13 -53.13 -27.47 -27.36
C THR A 13 -52.45 -27.51 -28.74
N GLY A 14 -51.86 -28.64 -29.17
CA GLY A 14 -51.18 -28.74 -30.47
C GLY A 14 -49.87 -27.94 -30.59
N ILE A 15 -49.45 -27.28 -29.51
CA ILE A 15 -48.23 -26.47 -29.47
C ILE A 15 -47.04 -27.39 -29.18
N ASN A 16 -46.06 -27.40 -30.08
CA ASN A 16 -44.76 -28.03 -29.83
C ASN A 16 -43.99 -27.17 -28.80
N PRO A 17 -43.71 -27.66 -27.58
CA PRO A 17 -43.05 -26.87 -26.55
C PRO A 17 -41.54 -26.75 -26.77
N VAL A 18 -40.94 -27.55 -27.66
CA VAL A 18 -39.49 -27.61 -27.88
C VAL A 18 -38.91 -26.24 -28.29
N PRO A 19 -39.47 -25.49 -29.26
CA PRO A 19 -38.95 -24.18 -29.62
C PRO A 19 -39.05 -23.16 -28.48
N ILE A 20 -40.11 -23.24 -27.66
CA ILE A 20 -40.30 -22.35 -26.51
C ILE A 20 -39.23 -22.63 -25.45
N ILE A 21 -38.97 -23.91 -25.15
CA ILE A 21 -37.93 -24.31 -24.19
C ILE A 21 -36.54 -23.87 -24.68
N ILE A 22 -36.25 -24.07 -25.98
CA ILE A 22 -34.99 -23.63 -26.58
C ILE A 22 -34.85 -22.11 -26.47
N PHE A 23 -35.91 -21.35 -26.79
CA PHE A 23 -35.89 -19.89 -26.70
C PHE A 23 -35.62 -19.42 -25.26
N VAL A 24 -36.28 -20.01 -24.28
CA VAL A 24 -36.07 -19.68 -22.85
C VAL A 24 -34.64 -20.01 -22.41
N LEU A 25 -34.10 -21.15 -22.84
CA LEU A 25 -32.70 -21.53 -22.54
C LEU A 25 -31.70 -20.56 -23.16
N VAL A 26 -31.89 -20.18 -24.43
CA VAL A 26 -31.04 -19.21 -25.11
C VAL A 26 -31.14 -17.84 -24.42
N ALA A 27 -32.35 -17.39 -24.09
CA ALA A 27 -32.55 -16.13 -23.37
C ALA A 27 -31.87 -16.14 -21.99
N ALA A 28 -31.94 -17.25 -21.26
CA ALA A 28 -31.27 -17.40 -19.97
C ALA A 28 -29.73 -17.38 -20.11
N LEU A 29 -29.18 -18.04 -21.13
CA LEU A 29 -27.75 -18.04 -21.41
C LEU A 29 -27.24 -16.64 -21.80
N VAL A 30 -27.97 -15.94 -22.66
CA VAL A 30 -27.64 -14.57 -23.06
C VAL A 30 -27.72 -13.64 -21.85
N GLY A 31 -28.77 -13.75 -21.02
CA GLY A 31 -28.93 -12.96 -19.80
C GLY A 31 -27.81 -13.20 -18.78
N ALA A 32 -27.44 -14.46 -18.54
CA ALA A 32 -26.34 -14.81 -17.65
C ALA A 32 -24.97 -14.33 -18.17
N GLY A 33 -24.74 -14.41 -19.48
CA GLY A 33 -23.52 -13.88 -20.11
C GLY A 33 -23.40 -12.36 -19.98
N LEU A 34 -24.51 -11.64 -20.21
CA LEU A 34 -24.55 -10.19 -20.07
C LEU A 34 -24.33 -9.76 -18.61
N PHE A 35 -24.93 -10.49 -17.66
CA PHE A 35 -24.76 -10.24 -16.23
C PHE A 35 -23.32 -10.48 -15.77
N ALA A 36 -22.69 -11.58 -16.19
CA ALA A 36 -21.30 -11.88 -15.86
C ALA A 36 -20.34 -10.84 -16.44
N TRP A 37 -20.63 -10.33 -17.65
CA TRP A 37 -19.85 -9.27 -18.28
C TRP A 37 -20.00 -7.93 -17.56
N ASP A 38 -21.24 -7.50 -17.24
CA ASP A 38 -21.50 -6.27 -16.49
C ASP A 38 -20.85 -6.33 -15.08
N TYR A 39 -20.96 -7.47 -14.39
CA TYR A 39 -20.32 -7.68 -13.10
C TYR A 39 -18.78 -7.58 -13.20
N SER A 40 -18.17 -8.21 -14.21
CA SER A 40 -16.73 -8.10 -14.43
C SER A 40 -16.31 -6.67 -14.79
N TRP A 41 -17.11 -5.94 -15.56
CA TRP A 41 -16.80 -4.58 -15.97
C TRP A 41 -16.88 -3.60 -14.79
N ARG A 42 -17.90 -3.72 -13.94
CA ARG A 42 -18.03 -2.95 -12.69
C ARG A 42 -16.88 -3.23 -11.74
N LYS A 43 -16.49 -4.50 -11.57
CA LYS A 43 -15.35 -4.87 -10.72
C LYS A 43 -14.04 -4.22 -11.21
N LYS A 44 -13.81 -4.18 -12.54
CA LYS A 44 -12.65 -3.51 -13.12
C LYS A 44 -12.70 -1.99 -12.97
N GLN A 45 -13.87 -1.38 -13.07
CA GLN A 45 -14.08 0.05 -12.78
C GLN A 45 -13.79 0.37 -11.31
N GLU A 46 -14.31 -0.43 -10.38
CA GLU A 46 -14.06 -0.29 -8.95
C GLU A 46 -12.56 -0.44 -8.60
N GLU A 47 -11.84 -1.34 -9.27
CA GLU A 47 -10.39 -1.49 -9.11
C GLU A 47 -9.61 -0.31 -9.72
N ALA A 48 -10.04 0.21 -10.87
CA ALA A 48 -9.41 1.37 -11.53
C ALA A 48 -9.66 2.70 -10.79
N THR A 49 -10.72 2.78 -9.99
CA THR A 49 -11.09 4.00 -9.24
C THR A 49 -10.58 3.98 -7.80
N LYS A 50 -9.98 2.87 -7.33
CA LYS A 50 -9.39 2.80 -6.00
C LYS A 50 -8.15 3.70 -5.95
N PRO A 51 -8.07 4.62 -4.97
CA PRO A 51 -6.85 5.37 -4.73
C PRO A 51 -5.67 4.41 -4.52
N PRO A 52 -4.45 4.81 -4.90
CA PRO A 52 -3.26 4.03 -4.61
C PRO A 52 -3.18 3.73 -3.11
N ALA A 53 -2.67 2.55 -2.77
CA ALA A 53 -2.53 2.17 -1.37
C ALA A 53 -1.67 3.21 -0.62
N PRO A 54 -2.00 3.56 0.63
CA PRO A 54 -1.24 4.54 1.41
C PRO A 54 0.26 4.22 1.48
N ASP A 55 0.61 2.93 1.54
CA ASP A 55 1.99 2.46 1.55
C ASP A 55 2.80 2.90 0.32
N VAL A 56 2.15 2.95 -0.85
CA VAL A 56 2.78 3.38 -2.12
C VAL A 56 3.05 4.88 -2.10
N ILE A 57 2.14 5.67 -1.52
CA ILE A 57 2.31 7.11 -1.35
C ILE A 57 3.46 7.40 -0.40
N VAL A 58 3.44 6.78 0.79
CA VAL A 58 4.53 6.96 1.77
C VAL A 58 5.88 6.56 1.18
N ARG A 59 5.95 5.43 0.47
CA ARG A 59 7.15 5.04 -0.27
C ARG A 59 7.59 6.13 -1.24
N SER A 60 6.68 6.64 -2.07
CA SER A 60 7.00 7.67 -3.06
C SER A 60 7.47 8.98 -2.42
N LEU A 61 6.89 9.37 -1.28
CA LEU A 61 7.31 10.55 -0.52
C LEU A 61 8.74 10.41 0.01
N ILE A 62 9.07 9.25 0.59
CA ILE A 62 10.42 8.97 1.11
C ILE A 62 11.43 8.89 -0.05
N GLU A 63 11.10 8.18 -1.13
CA GLU A 63 11.97 8.04 -2.31
C GLU A 63 12.26 9.38 -2.98
N ASN A 64 11.30 10.33 -2.98
CA ASN A 64 11.51 11.67 -3.52
C ASN A 64 12.49 12.52 -2.69
N ILE A 65 12.64 12.22 -1.40
CA ILE A 65 13.52 12.98 -0.48
C ILE A 65 14.90 12.33 -0.36
N ILE A 66 14.96 11.02 -0.15
CA ILE A 66 16.22 10.32 0.12
C ILE A 66 16.89 9.87 -1.19
N GLY A 67 16.08 9.43 -2.15
CA GLY A 67 16.55 8.92 -3.43
C GLY A 67 15.68 7.77 -3.93
N LYS A 68 15.64 7.63 -5.26
CA LYS A 68 14.88 6.55 -5.91
C LYS A 68 15.40 5.17 -5.49
N ASP A 69 14.49 4.21 -5.32
CA ASP A 69 14.79 2.81 -4.98
C ASP A 69 15.49 2.59 -3.61
N THR A 70 15.46 3.59 -2.73
CA THR A 70 16.04 3.52 -1.37
C THR A 70 15.12 2.83 -0.36
N VAL A 71 13.81 2.83 -0.60
CA VAL A 71 12.82 2.30 0.35
C VAL A 71 12.67 0.78 0.18
N LYS A 72 13.05 0.03 1.22
CA LYS A 72 12.95 -1.44 1.25
C LYS A 72 11.56 -1.92 1.66
N GLY A 73 10.89 -1.20 2.55
CA GLY A 73 9.57 -1.59 3.04
C GLY A 73 8.82 -0.44 3.70
N VAL A 74 7.50 -0.44 3.52
CA VAL A 74 6.58 0.50 4.19
C VAL A 74 5.33 -0.26 4.56
N LYS A 75 4.82 0.00 5.77
CA LYS A 75 3.51 -0.47 6.24
C LYS A 75 2.83 0.63 7.04
N LEU A 76 1.63 1.01 6.62
CA LEU A 76 0.73 1.85 7.40
C LEU A 76 -0.22 0.98 8.22
N ASP A 77 -0.17 1.13 9.54
CA ASP A 77 -1.22 0.65 10.42
C ASP A 77 -2.29 1.76 10.55
N THR A 78 -3.41 1.57 9.86
CA THR A 78 -4.53 2.52 9.88
C THR A 78 -5.33 2.49 11.19
N ALA A 79 -5.22 1.43 11.98
CA ALA A 79 -5.91 1.34 13.26
C ALA A 79 -5.21 2.18 14.33
N THR A 80 -3.87 2.18 14.33
CA THR A 80 -3.07 2.96 15.28
C THR A 80 -2.62 4.32 14.72
N GLY A 81 -2.71 4.52 13.40
CA GLY A 81 -2.17 5.70 12.74
C GLY A 81 -0.63 5.71 12.74
N THR A 82 -0.02 4.53 12.68
CA THR A 82 1.44 4.36 12.75
C THR A 82 2.00 3.95 11.40
N VAL A 83 2.99 4.68 10.89
CA VAL A 83 3.75 4.30 9.70
C VAL A 83 5.04 3.65 10.12
N ASN A 84 5.29 2.43 9.66
CA ASN A 84 6.57 1.75 9.77
C ASN A 84 7.26 1.79 8.40
N ALA A 85 8.39 2.47 8.28
CA ALA A 85 9.15 2.52 7.03
C ALA A 85 10.61 2.11 7.25
N THR A 86 11.17 1.42 6.26
CA THR A 86 12.56 0.99 6.21
C THR A 86 13.19 1.49 4.92
N PHE A 87 14.25 2.28 5.03
CA PHE A 87 14.95 2.84 3.89
C PHE A 87 16.47 2.75 4.04
N GLU A 88 17.14 2.72 2.91
CA GLU A 88 18.58 2.69 2.82
C GLU A 88 19.16 4.12 2.83
N SER A 89 20.10 4.39 3.74
CA SER A 89 20.74 5.70 3.83
C SER A 89 21.64 5.94 2.62
N ALA A 90 21.44 7.07 1.94
CA ALA A 90 22.27 7.48 0.82
C ALA A 90 23.51 8.28 1.28
N THR A 91 23.47 8.88 2.46
CA THR A 91 24.54 9.74 2.99
C THR A 91 25.56 9.02 3.84
N PHE A 92 25.29 7.77 4.25
CA PHE A 92 26.23 6.99 5.05
C PHE A 92 27.43 6.50 4.21
N LYS A 93 28.61 7.10 4.46
CA LYS A 93 29.86 6.78 3.76
C LYS A 93 30.93 6.28 4.73
N PRO A 94 31.07 4.96 4.95
CA PRO A 94 32.04 4.42 5.89
C PRO A 94 33.50 4.61 5.47
N GLU A 95 33.77 4.87 4.18
CA GLU A 95 35.12 5.10 3.65
C GLU A 95 35.78 6.37 4.25
N GLU A 96 34.98 7.37 4.62
CA GLU A 96 35.45 8.62 5.21
C GLU A 96 35.91 8.44 6.66
N ALA A 97 35.49 7.35 7.33
CA ALA A 97 35.91 7.01 8.69
C ALA A 97 37.43 6.78 8.81
N GLN A 98 38.09 6.41 7.70
CA GLN A 98 39.54 6.17 7.67
C GLN A 98 40.37 7.46 7.77
N LYS A 99 39.79 8.62 7.41
CA LYS A 99 40.48 9.90 7.40
C LYS A 99 40.42 10.59 8.76
N ASP A 100 39.24 10.61 9.38
CA ASP A 100 39.01 11.21 10.69
C ASP A 100 37.81 10.52 11.38
N PRO A 101 38.06 9.52 12.24
CA PRO A 101 37.02 8.69 12.83
C PRO A 101 36.05 9.49 13.72
N GLN A 102 36.56 10.42 14.55
CA GLN A 102 35.71 11.16 15.49
C GLN A 102 34.79 12.12 14.77
N LYS A 103 35.32 12.86 13.78
CA LYS A 103 34.52 13.77 12.97
C LYS A 103 33.52 13.02 12.09
N TRP A 104 33.90 11.85 11.58
CA TRP A 104 33.01 11.00 10.80
C TRP A 104 31.81 10.51 11.62
N VAL A 105 31.99 10.08 12.87
CA VAL A 105 30.87 9.64 13.73
C VAL A 105 29.89 10.79 13.97
N GLN A 106 30.40 11.99 14.28
CA GLN A 106 29.55 13.16 14.49
C GLN A 106 28.75 13.53 13.25
N ASN A 107 29.43 13.65 12.10
CA ASN A 107 28.78 13.98 10.83
C ASN A 107 27.76 12.90 10.43
N SER A 108 28.09 11.62 10.59
CA SER A 108 27.19 10.52 10.25
C SER A 108 25.94 10.52 11.13
N ARG A 109 26.07 10.79 12.43
CA ARG A 109 24.90 10.94 13.31
C ARG A 109 24.03 12.12 12.91
N GLU A 110 24.65 13.25 12.57
CA GLU A 110 23.94 14.46 12.13
C GLU A 110 23.18 14.20 10.82
N PHE A 111 23.82 13.59 9.82
CA PHE A 111 23.18 13.24 8.55
C PHE A 111 22.04 12.23 8.73
N LEU A 112 22.24 11.16 9.50
CA LEU A 112 21.18 10.18 9.75
C LEU A 112 20.00 10.79 10.51
N THR A 113 20.28 11.71 11.43
CA THR A 113 19.23 12.45 12.15
C THR A 113 18.47 13.38 11.20
N ALA A 114 19.17 14.09 10.33
CA ALA A 114 18.55 14.95 9.32
C ALA A 114 17.71 14.14 8.31
N GLU A 115 18.20 12.99 7.84
CA GLU A 115 17.44 12.08 6.97
C GLU A 115 16.17 11.58 7.66
N ALA A 116 16.26 11.13 8.92
CA ALA A 116 15.11 10.73 9.72
C ALA A 116 14.10 11.87 9.88
N GLN A 117 14.60 13.09 10.09
CA GLN A 117 13.76 14.26 10.28
C GLN A 117 13.02 14.66 9.01
N LEU A 118 13.71 14.74 7.87
CA LEU A 118 13.09 15.04 6.59
C LEU A 118 12.05 13.98 6.18
N ALA A 119 12.39 12.69 6.35
CA ALA A 119 11.49 11.60 6.01
C ALA A 119 10.26 11.55 6.92
N SER A 120 10.42 11.80 8.22
CA SER A 120 9.28 11.81 9.14
C SER A 120 8.39 13.04 8.96
N ASP A 121 8.95 14.21 8.71
CA ASP A 121 8.20 15.46 8.54
C ASP A 121 7.25 15.38 7.34
N ILE A 122 7.73 14.89 6.19
CA ILE A 122 6.88 14.77 5.00
C ILE A 122 5.74 13.75 5.16
N ILE A 123 5.96 12.70 5.96
CA ILE A 123 4.94 11.69 6.26
C ILE A 123 3.92 12.21 7.28
N LEU A 124 4.37 13.01 8.25
CA LEU A 124 3.49 13.60 9.27
C LEU A 124 2.70 14.80 8.73
N ASN A 125 3.27 15.54 7.77
CA ASN A 125 2.74 16.75 7.16
C ASN A 125 2.46 16.54 5.66
N VAL A 126 1.66 15.52 5.35
CA VAL A 126 1.32 15.16 3.97
C VAL A 126 0.62 16.34 3.25
N PRO A 127 1.06 16.71 2.03
CA PRO A 127 0.42 17.75 1.24
C PRO A 127 -1.08 17.51 0.98
N GLN A 128 -1.88 18.58 0.99
CA GLN A 128 -3.34 18.55 0.74
C GLN A 128 -3.77 17.79 -0.53
N PRO A 129 -3.07 17.90 -1.69
CA PRO A 129 -3.46 17.14 -2.88
C PRO A 129 -3.42 15.62 -2.70
N ILE A 130 -2.55 15.14 -1.80
CA ILE A 130 -2.41 13.72 -1.47
C ILE A 130 -3.47 13.32 -0.45
N LEU A 131 -3.74 14.17 0.56
CA LEU A 131 -4.82 13.95 1.53
C LEU A 131 -6.21 13.86 0.86
N ALA A 132 -6.44 14.65 -0.18
CA ALA A 132 -7.68 14.59 -0.96
C ALA A 132 -7.86 13.27 -1.71
N GLN A 133 -6.75 12.63 -2.12
CA GLN A 133 -6.76 11.33 -2.80
C GLN A 133 -6.82 10.17 -1.80
N VAL A 134 -6.11 10.29 -0.68
CA VAL A 134 -6.02 9.26 0.36
C VAL A 134 -6.18 9.90 1.75
N PRO A 135 -7.42 10.03 2.24
CA PRO A 135 -7.72 10.65 3.53
C PRO A 135 -7.06 9.96 4.72
N ALA A 136 -6.84 8.63 4.64
CA ALA A 136 -6.18 7.84 5.69
C ALA A 136 -4.74 8.30 6.00
N MET A 137 -4.09 9.05 5.09
CA MET A 137 -2.79 9.67 5.34
C MET A 137 -2.88 10.82 6.36
N GLY A 138 -4.04 11.45 6.52
CA GLY A 138 -4.27 12.52 7.50
C GLY A 138 -4.28 12.01 8.94
N ASP A 139 -4.63 10.74 9.13
CA ASP A 139 -4.76 10.08 10.43
C ASP A 139 -3.42 9.57 10.99
N ILE A 140 -2.31 9.76 10.26
CA ILE A 140 -0.98 9.37 10.71
C ILE A 140 -0.57 10.26 11.89
N LYS A 141 -0.26 9.62 13.02
CA LYS A 141 0.17 10.27 14.28
C LYS A 141 1.63 10.00 14.59
N THR A 142 2.09 8.81 14.25
CA THR A 142 3.41 8.30 14.61
C THR A 142 4.10 7.70 13.39
N VAL A 143 5.40 7.96 13.24
CA VAL A 143 6.24 7.40 12.20
C VAL A 143 7.44 6.72 12.86
N ALA A 144 7.58 5.42 12.63
CA ALA A 144 8.74 4.64 13.01
C ALA A 144 9.57 4.36 11.75
N LEU A 145 10.81 4.84 11.75
CA LEU A 145 11.75 4.72 10.65
C LEU A 145 12.89 3.78 11.05
N THR A 146 13.26 2.89 10.15
CA THR A 146 14.47 2.06 10.26
C THR A 146 15.40 2.43 9.12
N ILE A 147 16.59 2.91 9.47
CA ILE A 147 17.62 3.31 8.52
C ILE A 147 18.62 2.18 8.39
N VAL A 148 18.79 1.67 7.17
CA VAL A 148 19.72 0.57 6.86
C VAL A 148 20.81 1.00 5.88
N TYR A 149 21.92 0.27 5.85
CA TYR A 149 22.95 0.39 4.83
C TYR A 149 23.57 -0.98 4.60
N GLN A 150 23.58 -1.48 3.35
CA GLN A 150 24.06 -2.83 3.04
C GLN A 150 23.44 -3.90 3.97
N GLU A 151 22.12 -3.83 4.16
CA GLU A 151 21.32 -4.72 5.04
C GLU A 151 21.60 -4.61 6.55
N ALA A 152 22.58 -3.80 6.98
CA ALA A 152 22.83 -3.52 8.39
C ALA A 152 21.96 -2.35 8.90
N THR A 153 21.37 -2.50 10.09
CA THR A 153 20.60 -1.41 10.72
C THR A 153 21.55 -0.39 11.34
N LEU A 154 21.49 0.84 10.85
CA LEU A 154 22.32 1.96 11.34
C LEU A 154 21.65 2.66 12.52
N ALA A 155 20.40 3.06 12.32
CA ALA A 155 19.63 3.82 13.27
C ALA A 155 18.13 3.52 13.16
N THR A 156 17.42 3.72 14.25
CA THR A 156 15.96 3.70 14.30
C THR A 156 15.47 5.05 14.80
N ALA A 157 14.45 5.62 14.16
CA ALA A 157 13.87 6.88 14.58
C ALA A 157 12.37 6.73 14.85
N VAL A 158 11.88 7.37 15.90
CA VAL A 158 10.45 7.48 16.19
C VAL A 158 10.10 8.96 16.23
N ALA A 159 9.15 9.34 15.37
CA ALA A 159 8.62 10.69 15.29
C ALA A 159 7.12 10.66 15.61
N GLU A 160 6.67 11.58 16.45
CA GLU A 160 5.25 11.80 16.70
C GLU A 160 4.90 13.24 16.33
N ARG A 161 3.69 13.44 15.80
CA ARG A 161 3.21 14.77 15.40
C ARG A 161 3.31 15.75 16.60
N GLY A 162 4.11 16.80 16.43
CA GLY A 162 4.29 17.84 17.44
C GLY A 162 5.27 17.50 18.57
N LYS A 163 6.01 16.39 18.48
CA LYS A 163 7.10 16.05 19.40
C LYS A 163 8.45 16.02 18.70
N GLU A 164 9.51 16.17 19.49
CA GLU A 164 10.88 16.00 19.01
C GLU A 164 11.15 14.55 18.62
N ILE A 165 11.91 14.37 17.55
CA ILE A 165 12.20 13.06 16.98
C ILE A 165 13.24 12.35 17.83
N GLN A 166 12.96 11.10 18.19
CA GLN A 166 13.90 10.28 18.94
C GLN A 166 14.65 9.37 18.00
N VAL A 167 15.94 9.63 17.78
CA VAL A 167 16.83 8.80 16.98
C VAL A 167 17.72 7.96 17.89
N THR A 168 17.71 6.65 17.68
CA THR A 168 18.56 5.68 18.39
C THR A 168 19.55 5.05 17.42
N PHE A 169 20.84 5.21 17.68
CA PHE A 169 21.91 4.62 16.87
C PHE A 169 22.18 3.18 17.33
N VAL A 170 22.00 2.23 16.42
CA VAL A 170 22.13 0.80 16.70
C VAL A 170 23.55 0.31 16.38
N ASP A 171 24.15 0.82 15.30
CA ASP A 171 25.47 0.43 14.82
C ASP A 171 26.58 0.81 15.82
N SER A 172 27.47 -0.15 16.13
CA SER A 172 28.58 0.04 17.07
C SER A 172 29.61 1.06 16.59
N ARG A 173 29.73 1.30 15.28
CA ARG A 173 30.60 2.33 14.70
C ARG A 173 30.10 3.74 14.97
N LEU A 174 28.81 3.87 15.29
CA LEU A 174 28.13 5.12 15.57
C LEU A 174 27.87 5.33 17.06
N LYS A 175 28.51 4.57 17.98
CA LYS A 175 28.43 4.73 19.44
C LYS A 175 29.67 5.43 19.99
#